data_AF-A0A7T0PFB5-F1
#
_entry.id   AF-A0A7T0PFB5-F1
#
_cell.length_a   1.000
_cell.length_b   1.000
_cell.length_c   1.000
_cell.angle_alpha   90.00
_cell.angle_beta   90.00
_cell.angle_gamma   90.00
#
_symmetry.space_group_name_H-M   'P 1'
#
loop_
_entity.id
_entity.type
_entity.pdbx_description
1 polymer ?
#
loop_
_entity_poly.entity_id
_entity_poly.type
_entity_poly.pdbx_seq_one_letter_code
_entity_poly.pdbx_strand_id
1 'polypeptide(L)' 'MRRDLVWQTLIGFVGFFAFVALVQAVLNLFRPEPLLWPGVLAGALCLATFWLTRRWLRWRSGPGSPPSP' A
#
# COMPACT_ATOMS: atom_id res chain seq x y z
N MET A 1 -19.77 -8.16 -2.53
CA MET A 1 -18.68 -8.95 -3.14
C MET A 1 -17.81 -8.14 -4.11
N ARG A 2 -18.30 -7.68 -5.27
CA ARG A 2 -17.45 -7.05 -6.32
C ARG A 2 -16.57 -5.89 -5.81
N ARG A 3 -17.12 -5.00 -4.99
CA ARG A 3 -16.39 -3.83 -4.46
C ARG A 3 -15.27 -4.22 -3.49
N ASP A 4 -15.45 -5.29 -2.71
CA ASP A 4 -14.45 -5.77 -1.76
C ASP A 4 -13.23 -6.35 -2.49
N LEU A 5 -13.49 -7.13 -3.55
CA LEU A 5 -12.46 -7.67 -4.43
C LEU A 5 -11.64 -6.55 -5.08
N VAL A 6 -12.29 -5.50 -5.59
CA VAL A 6 -11.61 -4.33 -6.17
C VAL A 6 -10.70 -3.64 -5.15
N TRP A 7 -11.16 -3.44 -3.91
CA TRP A 7 -10.32 -2.86 -2.85
C TRP A 7 -9.12 -3.75 -2.51
N GLN A 8 -9.33 -5.05 -2.38
CA GLN A 8 -8.25 -6.02 -2.12
C GLN A 8 -7.21 -6.02 -3.25
N THR A 9 -7.65 -6.03 -4.51
CA THR A 9 -6.75 -5.95 -5.67
C THR A 9 -5.98 -4.64 -5.70
N LEU A 10 -6.63 -3.49 -5.46
CA LEU A 10 -5.96 -2.19 -5.41
C LEU A 10 -4.92 -2.11 -4.29
N ILE A 11 -5.29 -2.55 -3.07
CA ILE A 11 -4.38 -2.56 -1.92
C ILE A 11 -3.20 -3.49 -2.18
N GLY A 12 -3.44 -4.69 -2.70
CA GLY A 12 -2.39 -5.65 -3.03
C GLY A 12 -1.45 -5.13 -4.12
N PHE A 13 -2.00 -4.54 -5.18
CA PHE A 13 -1.21 -3.96 -6.26
C PHE A 13 -0.33 -2.81 -5.76
N VAL A 14 -0.91 -1.81 -5.09
CA VAL A 14 -0.14 -0.66 -4.58
C VAL A 14 0.87 -1.11 -3.54
N GLY A 15 0.51 -2.07 -2.68
CA GLY A 15 1.42 -2.65 -1.68
C GLY A 15 2.61 -3.38 -2.30
N PHE A 16 2.42 -4.10 -3.42
CA PHE A 16 3.52 -4.74 -4.14
C PHE A 16 4.50 -3.71 -4.70
N PHE A 17 4.00 -2.65 -5.34
CA PHE A 17 4.88 -1.57 -5.82
C PHE A 17 5.55 -0.82 -4.67
N ALA A 18 4.85 -0.62 -3.54
CA ALA A 18 5.45 -0.05 -2.34
C ALA A 18 6.63 -0.90 -1.86
N PHE A 19 6.48 -2.22 -1.85
CA PHE A 19 7.55 -3.14 -1.48
C PHE A 19 8.74 -3.06 -2.44
N VAL A 20 8.50 -3.10 -3.76
CA VAL A 20 9.58 -2.96 -4.76
C VAL A 20 10.29 -1.62 -4.62
N ALA A 21 9.54 -0.52 -4.47
CA ALA A 21 10.11 0.80 -4.27
C ALA A 21 10.92 0.89 -2.96
N LEU A 22 10.45 0.26 -1.89
CA LEU A 22 11.17 0.18 -0.62
C LEU A 22 12.50 -0.57 -0.79
N VAL A 23 12.48 -1.73 -1.46
CA VAL A 23 13.71 -2.47 -1.78
C VAL A 23 14.65 -1.61 -2.61
N GLN A 24 14.15 -0.92 -3.65
CA GLN A 24 14.96 0.00 -4.44
C GLN A 24 15.54 1.15 -3.61
N ALA A 25 14.77 1.71 -2.68
CA ALA A 25 15.25 2.75 -1.76
C ALA A 25 16.37 2.25 -0.85
N VAL A 26 16.20 1.04 -0.29
CA VAL A 26 17.22 0.40 0.54
C VAL A 26 18.48 0.12 -0.27
N LEU A 27 18.36 -0.46 -1.47
CA LEU A 27 19.51 -0.71 -2.35
C LEU A 27 20.20 0.60 -2.80
N ASN A 28 19.42 1.66 -3.04
CA ASN A 28 19.94 2.97 -3.41
C ASN A 28 20.72 3.65 -2.27
N LEU A 29 20.42 3.34 -1.00
CA LEU A 29 21.17 3.87 0.15
C LEU A 29 22.65 3.42 0.15
N PHE A 30 22.93 2.25 -0.45
CA PHE A 30 24.28 1.71 -0.56
C PHE A 30 24.99 2.14 -1.86
N ARG A 31 24.37 2.99 -2.69
CA ARG A 31 25.03 3.51 -3.89
C ARG A 31 25.97 4.67 -3.55
N PRO A 32 27.06 4.84 -4.33
CA PRO A 32 28.01 5.96 -4.13
C PRO A 32 27.34 7.33 -4.22
N GLU A 33 26.34 7.46 -5.09
CA GLU A 33 25.53 8.66 -5.28
C GLU A 33 24.05 8.30 -5.05
N PRO A 34 23.56 8.37 -3.80
CA PRO A 34 22.20 8.00 -3.48
C PRO A 34 21.22 9.07 -3.98
N LEU A 35 20.26 8.67 -4.81
CA LEU A 35 19.17 9.55 -5.23
C LEU A 35 18.08 9.61 -4.15
N LEU A 36 17.45 10.77 -3.96
CA LEU A 36 16.32 10.90 -3.02
C LEU A 36 15.03 10.24 -3.55
N TRP A 37 14.89 10.14 -4.87
CA TRP A 37 13.64 9.75 -5.53
C TRP A 37 13.10 8.37 -5.11
N PRO A 38 13.92 7.30 -5.03
CA PRO A 38 13.44 5.99 -4.59
C PRO A 38 12.84 6.02 -3.18
N GLY A 39 13.46 6.77 -2.25
CA GLY A 39 12.97 6.91 -0.88
C GLY A 39 11.64 7.67 -0.80
N VAL A 40 11.51 8.77 -1.55
CA VAL A 40 10.25 9.53 -1.63
C VAL A 40 9.14 8.69 -2.24
N LEU A 41 9.42 7.96 -3.32
CA LEU A 41 8.46 7.07 -3.96
C LEU A 41 8.02 5.94 -3.03
N ALA A 42 8.96 5.29 -2.33
CA ALA A 42 8.66 4.26 -1.35
C ALA A 42 7.76 4.80 -0.22
N GLY A 43 8.10 5.97 0.33
CA GLY A 43 7.28 6.63 1.35
C GLY A 43 5.86 6.96 0.87
N ALA A 44 5.74 7.51 -0.34
CA ALA A 44 4.44 7.83 -0.94
C ALA A 44 3.57 6.57 -1.16
N LEU A 45 4.15 5.49 -1.68
CA LEU A 45 3.42 4.23 -1.92
C LEU A 45 3.05 3.52 -0.61
N CYS A 46 3.91 3.56 0.41
CA CYS A 46 3.58 3.07 1.75
C CYS A 46 2.41 3.87 2.36
N LEU A 47 2.44 5.19 2.27
CA LEU A 47 1.36 6.06 2.76
C LEU A 47 0.06 5.81 2.00
N ALA A 48 0.12 5.65 0.68
CA ALA A 48 -1.02 5.31 -0.15
C ALA A 48 -1.62 3.96 0.26
N THR A 49 -0.78 2.93 0.44
CA THR A 49 -1.22 1.59 0.88
C THR A 49 -1.88 1.65 2.26
N PHE A 50 -1.29 2.40 3.21
CA PHE A 50 -1.85 2.61 4.54
C PHE A 50 -3.22 3.31 4.47
N TRP A 51 -3.32 4.37 3.66
CA TRP A 51 -4.56 5.13 3.53
C TRP A 51 -5.68 4.31 2.86
N LEU A 52 -5.36 3.56 1.80
CA LEU A 52 -6.29 2.64 1.13
C LEU A 52 -6.79 1.56 2.09
N THR A 53 -5.87 0.93 2.84
CA THR A 53 -6.22 -0.10 3.83
C THR A 53 -7.10 0.48 4.94
N ARG A 54 -6.73 1.65 5.49
CA ARG A 54 -7.52 2.34 6.51
C ARG A 54 -8.92 2.67 6.01
N ARG A 55 -9.03 3.16 4.77
CA ARG A 55 -10.33 3.48 4.15
C ARG A 55 -11.18 2.24 3.95
N TRP A 56 -10.58 1.14 3.50
CA TRP A 56 -11.27 -0.13 3.31
C TRP A 56 -11.77 -0.70 4.64
N LEU A 57 -10.94 -0.72 5.69
CA LEU A 57 -11.33 -1.17 7.02
C LEU A 57 -12.50 -0.35 7.59
N ARG A 58 -12.43 0.99 7.48
CA ARG A 58 -13.53 1.88 7.91
C ARG A 58 -14.84 1.59 7.19
N TRP A 59 -14.78 1.27 5.90
CA TRP A 59 -15.97 0.89 5.14
C TRP A 59 -16.51 -0.49 5.57
N ARG A 60 -15.62 -1.44 5.85
CA ARG A 60 -15.97 -2.81 6.25
C ARG A 60 -16.55 -2.90 7.66
N SER A 61 -16.20 -1.98 8.56
CA SER A 61 -16.69 -1.91 9.95
C SER A 61 -18.02 -1.14 10.13
N GLY A 62 -18.70 -0.71 9.05
CA GLY A 62 -20.02 -0.07 9.17
C GLY A 62 -21.11 -1.06 9.63
N PRO A 63 -22.22 -0.60 10.24
CA PRO A 63 -23.22 -1.43 10.95
C PRO A 63 -24.01 -2.46 10.11
N GLY A 64 -23.60 -2.73 8.87
CA GLY A 64 -24.14 -3.77 7.98
C GLY A 64 -23.10 -4.81 7.55
N SER A 65 -22.06 -5.06 8.35
CA SER A 65 -21.09 -6.12 8.08
C SER A 65 -21.80 -7.49 8.12
N PRO A 66 -21.74 -8.31 7.05
CA PRO A 66 -22.28 -9.67 7.12
C PRO A 66 -21.53 -10.47 8.19
N PRO A 67 -22.22 -11.33 8.95
CA PRO A 67 -21.60 -12.10 10.02
C PRO A 67 -20.43 -12.93 9.47
N SER A 68 -19.33 -12.91 10.20
CA SER A 68 -18.22 -13.83 10.00
C SER A 68 -18.70 -15.27 10.19
N PRO A 69 -18.42 -16.21 9.27
CA PRO A 69 -18.69 -17.63 9.49
C PRO A 69 -17.82 -18.20 10.62
#